data_AF-A0A4Q7RRU0-F1
#
_entry.id   AF-A0A4Q7RRU0-F1
#
_cell.length_a   1.000
_cell.length_b   1.000
_cell.length_c   1.000
_cell.angle_alpha   90.00
_cell.angle_beta   90.00
_cell.angle_gamma   90.00
#
_symmetry.space_group_name_H-M   'P 1'
#
loop_
_entity.id
_entity.type
_entity.pdbx_description
1 polymer ?
#
loop_
_entity_poly.entity_id
_entity_poly.type
_entity_poly.pdbx_seq_one_letter_code
_entity_poly.pdbx_strand_id
1 'polypeptide(L)'
;MTTHTRRGLAASAVLALLLALPAVAGAASASAPGPDGSVNTELGQRGGRPEAPEAPFACMQAVKARLPHADKFRWTASTTRRVAEDVYSVVGAIEYTDQAGQARKGDAQCDVMRAPGNQFIVPKVRLPQ
;
A
#
# COMPACT_ATOMS: atom_id res chain seq x y z
N MET A 1 16.23 -50.09 22.71
CA MET A 1 17.64 -49.93 22.29
C MET A 1 17.88 -48.45 22.00
N THR A 2 18.64 -47.81 22.87
CA THR A 2 19.03 -46.40 22.83
C THR A 2 20.43 -46.29 22.25
N THR A 3 20.63 -45.42 21.26
CA THR A 3 21.97 -45.02 20.80
C THR A 3 21.99 -43.55 20.40
N HIS A 4 22.76 -42.78 21.17
CA HIS A 4 23.16 -41.40 20.91
C HIS A 4 24.05 -41.29 19.66
N THR A 5 23.99 -40.17 18.93
CA THR A 5 25.20 -39.54 18.39
C THR A 5 25.04 -38.02 18.34
N ARG A 6 25.84 -37.33 19.17
CA ARG A 6 26.12 -35.89 19.10
C ARG A 6 27.29 -35.67 18.14
N ARG A 7 27.31 -34.52 17.47
CA ARG A 7 28.43 -33.55 17.34
C ARG A 7 28.57 -32.97 15.94
N GLY A 8 28.80 -31.65 15.90
CA GLY A 8 29.24 -30.93 14.71
C GLY A 8 29.19 -29.42 14.88
N LEU A 9 29.90 -28.86 15.89
CA LEU A 9 30.30 -27.45 15.85
C LEU A 9 31.37 -27.30 14.77
N ALA A 10 31.20 -26.34 13.87
CA ALA A 10 32.32 -25.73 13.16
C ALA A 10 32.00 -24.24 12.95
N ALA A 11 32.46 -23.44 13.91
CA ALA A 11 32.72 -22.03 13.70
C ALA A 11 33.88 -21.90 12.69
N SER A 12 33.78 -20.97 11.75
CA SER A 12 34.91 -20.56 10.93
C SER A 12 34.89 -19.05 10.78
N ALA A 13 36.08 -18.53 11.03
CA ALA A 13 36.43 -17.18 11.40
C ALA A 13 36.53 -16.21 10.21
N VAL A 14 36.17 -14.95 10.50
CA VAL A 14 36.92 -13.72 10.26
C VAL A 14 37.70 -13.60 8.95
N LEU A 15 37.30 -12.63 8.11
CA LEU A 15 38.27 -11.81 7.40
C LEU A 15 37.83 -10.34 7.44
N ALA A 16 38.57 -9.57 8.24
CA ALA A 16 38.52 -8.12 8.26
C ALA A 16 39.36 -7.56 7.11
N LEU A 17 38.81 -6.66 6.30
CA LEU A 17 39.59 -5.70 5.54
C LEU A 17 39.20 -4.29 5.95
N LEU A 18 40.04 -3.71 6.80
CA LEU A 18 40.17 -2.29 7.04
C LEU A 18 40.78 -1.64 5.78
N LEU A 19 40.10 -0.67 5.18
CA LEU A 19 40.73 0.30 4.29
C LEU A 19 40.34 1.70 4.77
N ALA A 20 41.36 2.42 5.23
CA ALA A 20 41.31 3.77 5.74
C ALA A 20 41.21 4.80 4.60
N LEU A 21 40.40 5.84 4.85
CA LEU A 21 40.47 7.28 4.49
C LEU A 21 41.34 7.74 3.28
N PRO A 22 40.89 8.76 2.51
CA PRO A 22 40.78 10.12 3.06
C PRO A 22 39.60 10.98 2.59
N ALA A 23 39.40 12.07 3.33
CA ALA A 23 38.48 13.17 3.05
C ALA A 23 38.79 13.89 1.73
N VAL A 24 37.76 14.26 0.98
CA VAL A 24 37.83 15.39 0.04
C VAL A 24 36.52 16.19 0.11
N ALA A 25 36.67 17.46 0.49
CA ALA A 25 35.69 18.49 0.25
C ALA A 25 35.73 18.84 -1.26
N GLY A 26 34.57 18.82 -1.91
CA GLY A 26 34.34 19.39 -3.24
C GLY A 26 32.91 19.91 -3.25
N ALA A 27 32.69 21.19 -3.00
CA ALA A 27 32.72 22.26 -4.01
C ALA A 27 31.62 22.07 -5.06
N ALA A 28 30.68 23.02 -5.00
CA ALA A 28 29.62 23.32 -5.94
C ALA A 28 29.88 22.87 -7.38
N SER A 29 28.91 22.18 -7.96
CA SER A 29 28.72 22.15 -9.40
C SER A 29 27.27 22.51 -9.68
N ALA A 30 27.11 23.74 -10.16
CA ALA A 30 25.94 24.20 -10.85
C ALA A 30 25.58 23.19 -11.95
N SER A 31 24.34 22.73 -11.95
CA SER A 31 23.71 22.12 -13.12
C SER A 31 22.42 22.90 -13.35
N ALA A 32 22.39 23.58 -14.47
CA ALA A 32 21.36 24.51 -14.89
C ALA A 32 19.95 23.89 -14.85
N PRO A 33 18.90 24.65 -14.51
CA PRO A 33 17.55 24.26 -14.87
C PRO A 33 17.42 24.33 -16.39
N GLY A 34 17.37 23.17 -17.04
CA GLY A 34 16.88 23.05 -18.40
C GLY A 34 15.39 23.44 -18.45
N PRO A 35 14.92 24.09 -19.53
CA PRO A 35 13.52 24.37 -19.75
C PRO A 35 12.85 23.10 -20.26
N ASP A 36 12.71 22.09 -19.41
CA ASP A 36 11.82 20.98 -19.69
C ASP A 36 10.98 20.74 -18.45
N GLY A 37 9.66 20.86 -18.63
CA GLY A 37 8.66 20.99 -17.59
C GLY A 37 8.67 19.79 -16.66
N SER A 38 9.36 19.92 -15.54
CA SER A 38 9.11 19.09 -14.37
C SER A 38 7.69 19.39 -13.91
N VAL A 39 6.76 18.57 -14.38
CA VAL A 39 5.35 18.56 -13.99
C VAL A 39 5.29 18.48 -12.48
N ASN A 40 5.02 19.64 -11.88
CA ASN A 40 4.66 19.78 -10.48
C ASN A 40 3.42 18.90 -10.27
N THR A 41 3.64 17.65 -9.87
CA THR A 41 2.57 16.70 -9.66
C THR A 41 1.97 17.05 -8.31
N GLU A 42 1.02 17.98 -8.35
CA GLU A 42 0.04 18.26 -7.30
C GLU A 42 -0.77 16.96 -7.07
N LEU A 43 -0.12 15.97 -6.45
CA LEU A 43 -0.64 14.65 -6.14
C LEU A 43 -1.65 14.78 -5.00
N GLY A 44 -2.87 15.18 -5.32
CA GLY A 44 -4.03 14.74 -4.57
C GLY A 44 -4.95 15.79 -3.99
N GLN A 45 -4.86 17.07 -4.35
CA GLN A 45 -5.78 18.05 -3.78
C GLN A 45 -6.04 19.30 -4.64
N ARG A 46 -6.62 19.10 -5.82
CA ARG A 46 -7.50 20.11 -6.42
C ARG A 46 -8.86 19.48 -6.59
N GLY A 47 -9.90 20.15 -6.09
CA GLY A 47 -11.31 19.71 -6.11
C GLY A 47 -11.93 19.63 -7.50
N GLY A 48 -11.24 18.98 -8.44
CA GLY A 48 -11.76 18.47 -9.69
C GLY A 48 -12.24 17.04 -9.51
N ARG A 49 -13.15 16.63 -10.41
CA ARG A 49 -13.74 15.29 -10.50
C ARG A 49 -12.70 14.18 -10.22
N PRO A 50 -13.03 13.16 -9.41
CA PRO A 50 -12.07 12.12 -9.03
C PRO A 50 -11.47 11.45 -10.28
N GLU A 51 -10.15 11.40 -10.37
CA GLU A 51 -9.40 10.83 -11.51
C GLU A 51 -9.69 9.34 -11.75
N ALA A 52 -10.24 8.65 -10.75
CA ALA A 52 -10.64 7.25 -10.80
C ALA A 52 -12.01 7.03 -10.13
N PRO A 53 -13.12 7.28 -10.85
CA PRO A 53 -14.47 7.10 -10.29
C PRO A 53 -14.79 5.64 -9.94
N GLU A 54 -14.13 4.67 -10.59
CA GLU A 54 -14.37 3.23 -10.37
C GLU A 54 -13.54 2.63 -9.23
N ALA A 55 -12.48 3.31 -8.78
CA ALA A 55 -11.67 2.85 -7.66
C ALA A 55 -12.49 2.60 -6.36
N PRO A 56 -13.40 3.50 -5.94
CA PRO A 56 -14.24 3.23 -4.77
C PRO A 56 -15.20 2.05 -4.97
N PHE A 57 -15.72 1.85 -6.19
CA PHE A 57 -16.57 0.69 -6.48
C PHE A 57 -15.79 -0.63 -6.39
N ALA A 58 -14.59 -0.68 -6.96
CA ALA A 58 -13.71 -1.84 -6.85
C ALA A 58 -13.39 -2.18 -5.38
N CYS A 59 -13.06 -1.16 -4.57
CA CYS A 59 -12.83 -1.35 -3.14
C CYS A 59 -14.08 -1.86 -2.41
N MET A 60 -15.25 -1.27 -2.65
CA MET A 60 -16.51 -1.70 -2.05
C MET A 60 -16.78 -3.19 -2.33
N GLN A 61 -16.62 -3.63 -3.58
CA GLN A 61 -16.83 -5.03 -3.97
C GLN A 61 -15.82 -5.97 -3.30
N ALA A 62 -14.55 -5.56 -3.24
CA ALA A 62 -13.51 -6.32 -2.56
C ALA A 62 -13.75 -6.43 -1.04
N VAL A 63 -14.25 -5.37 -0.40
CA VAL A 63 -14.65 -5.37 1.02
C VAL A 63 -15.85 -6.28 1.23
N LYS A 64 -16.91 -6.13 0.43
CA LYS A 64 -18.13 -6.94 0.52
C LYS A 64 -17.83 -8.44 0.42
N ALA A 65 -16.91 -8.84 -0.46
CA ALA A 65 -16.49 -10.23 -0.64
C ALA A 65 -15.70 -10.83 0.55
N ARG A 66 -15.21 -9.99 1.48
CA ARG A 66 -14.42 -10.42 2.65
C ARG A 66 -15.26 -10.50 3.93
N LEU A 67 -16.49 -10.01 3.92
CA LEU A 67 -17.38 -9.98 5.09
C LEU A 67 -18.21 -11.28 5.17
N PRO A 68 -18.49 -11.79 6.39
CA PRO A 68 -19.29 -13.01 6.56
C PRO A 68 -20.75 -12.86 6.11
N HIS A 69 -21.33 -11.68 6.34
CA HIS A 69 -22.73 -11.38 6.05
C HIS A 69 -22.82 -10.27 4.99
N ALA A 70 -22.46 -10.62 3.75
CA ALA A 70 -22.39 -9.68 2.64
C ALA A 70 -23.76 -9.05 2.27
N ASP A 71 -24.88 -9.66 2.65
CA ASP A 71 -26.24 -9.11 2.44
C ASP A 71 -26.57 -7.96 3.40
N LYS A 72 -25.91 -7.90 4.56
CA LYS A 72 -26.08 -6.84 5.57
C LYS A 72 -25.09 -5.69 5.43
N PHE A 73 -24.21 -5.77 4.45
CA PHE A 73 -23.19 -4.77 4.19
C PHE A 73 -23.77 -3.50 3.54
N ARG A 74 -23.34 -2.34 4.03
CA ARG A 74 -23.61 -1.04 3.43
C ARG A 74 -22.34 -0.20 3.33
N TRP A 75 -22.14 0.41 2.17
CA TRP A 75 -21.12 1.42 1.93
C TRP A 75 -21.76 2.79 2.05
N THR A 76 -21.38 3.58 3.05
CA THR A 76 -22.10 4.82 3.38
C THR A 76 -21.43 6.06 2.82
N ALA A 77 -20.09 6.07 2.79
CA ALA A 77 -19.29 7.14 2.22
C ALA A 77 -17.92 6.60 1.84
N SER A 78 -17.20 7.31 0.99
CA SER A 78 -15.79 7.02 0.74
C SER A 78 -15.01 8.24 0.29
N THR A 79 -13.72 8.21 0.58
CA THR A 79 -12.73 9.11 0.02
C THR A 79 -11.77 8.30 -0.84
N THR A 80 -11.30 8.90 -1.92
CA THR A 80 -10.32 8.30 -2.82
C THR A 80 -9.21 9.32 -3.03
N ARG A 81 -7.96 8.88 -2.82
CA ARG A 81 -6.76 9.68 -3.11
C ARG A 81 -5.82 8.89 -4.00
N ARG A 82 -5.19 9.57 -4.96
CA ARG A 82 -4.07 8.99 -5.70
C ARG A 82 -2.84 8.96 -4.79
N VAL A 83 -2.13 7.84 -4.75
CA VAL A 83 -0.91 7.65 -3.93
C VAL A 83 0.34 7.43 -4.78
N ALA A 84 0.16 6.95 -6.01
CA ALA A 84 1.18 6.90 -7.07
C ALA A 84 0.48 6.94 -8.43
N GLU A 85 1.24 6.95 -9.53
CA GLU A 85 0.68 6.76 -10.87
C GLU A 85 -0.12 5.44 -10.90
N ASP A 86 -1.37 5.51 -11.36
CA ASP A 86 -2.31 4.38 -11.39
C ASP A 86 -2.59 3.67 -10.07
N VAL A 87 -2.14 4.18 -8.92
CA VAL A 87 -2.41 3.61 -7.60
C VAL A 87 -3.22 4.59 -6.75
N TYR A 88 -4.29 4.08 -6.15
CA TYR A 88 -5.24 4.83 -5.35
C TYR A 88 -5.41 4.20 -3.97
N SER A 89 -5.47 5.02 -2.93
CA SER A 89 -5.95 4.60 -1.61
C SER A 89 -7.41 5.03 -1.48
N VAL A 90 -8.29 4.05 -1.27
CA VAL A 90 -9.71 4.27 -0.98
C VAL A 90 -9.94 3.99 0.49
N VAL A 91 -10.60 4.91 1.18
CA VAL A 91 -11.11 4.69 2.54
C VAL A 91 -12.63 4.82 2.49
N GLY A 92 -13.34 3.77 2.86
CA GLY A 92 -14.80 3.73 2.87
C GLY A 92 -15.36 3.52 4.26
N ALA A 93 -16.32 4.35 4.65
CA ALA A 93 -17.13 4.13 5.83
C ALA A 93 -18.15 3.03 5.52
N ILE A 94 -18.21 2.01 6.37
CA ILE A 94 -19.03 0.82 6.17
C ILE A 94 -19.88 0.49 7.40
N GLU A 95 -21.05 -0.05 7.15
CA GLU A 95 -21.89 -0.74 8.13
C GLU A 95 -21.91 -2.22 7.74
N TYR A 96 -21.68 -3.10 8.71
CA TYR A 96 -21.60 -4.54 8.45
C TYR A 96 -22.03 -5.36 9.67
N THR A 97 -22.24 -6.65 9.46
CA THR A 97 -22.46 -7.61 10.54
C THR A 97 -21.20 -8.47 10.70
N ASP A 98 -20.68 -8.54 11.92
CA ASP A 98 -19.49 -9.35 12.22
C ASP A 98 -19.80 -10.85 12.32
N GLN A 99 -18.78 -11.67 12.60
CA GLN A 99 -18.93 -13.12 12.73
C GLN A 99 -19.87 -13.54 13.88
N ALA A 100 -20.07 -12.67 14.87
CA ALA A 100 -20.95 -12.91 16.02
C ALA A 100 -22.40 -12.42 15.76
N GLY A 101 -22.71 -11.99 14.53
CA GLY A 101 -24.03 -11.48 14.17
C GLY A 101 -24.31 -10.06 14.68
N GLN A 102 -23.30 -9.34 15.19
CA GLN A 102 -23.49 -7.99 15.73
C GLN A 102 -23.35 -6.95 14.63
N ALA A 103 -24.21 -5.93 14.66
CA ALA A 103 -24.10 -4.78 13.76
C ALA A 103 -22.91 -3.89 14.19
N ARG A 104 -22.01 -3.63 13.26
CA ARG A 104 -20.79 -2.85 13.46
C ARG A 104 -20.70 -1.74 12.41
N LYS A 105 -19.95 -0.70 12.76
CA LYS A 105 -19.54 0.36 11.83
C LYS A 105 -18.04 0.53 11.92
N GLY A 106 -17.42 0.91 10.81
CA GLY A 106 -16.00 1.20 10.79
C GLY A 106 -15.54 1.62 9.41
N ASP A 107 -14.25 1.84 9.28
CA ASP A 107 -13.63 2.21 8.01
C ASP A 107 -12.88 1.02 7.43
N ALA A 108 -13.13 0.73 6.15
CA ALA A 108 -12.34 -0.18 5.36
C ALA A 108 -11.39 0.61 4.46
N GLN A 109 -10.14 0.16 4.37
CA GLN A 109 -9.16 0.76 3.47
C GLN A 109 -8.73 -0.24 2.40
N CYS A 110 -8.73 0.20 1.15
CA CYS A 110 -8.19 -0.54 0.03
C CYS A 110 -7.04 0.21 -0.64
N ASP A 111 -6.02 -0.54 -1.02
CA ASP A 111 -5.07 -0.10 -2.03
C ASP A 111 -5.58 -0.64 -3.36
N VAL A 112 -5.86 0.26 -4.32
CA VAL A 112 -6.46 -0.04 -5.62
C VAL A 112 -5.45 0.35 -6.70
N MET A 113 -5.27 -0.51 -7.71
CA MET A 113 -4.41 -0.23 -8.85
C MET A 113 -5.24 -0.25 -10.14
N ARG A 114 -4.98 0.68 -11.06
CA ARG A 114 -5.50 0.66 -12.42
C ARG A 114 -4.59 -0.23 -13.27
N ALA A 115 -5.14 -1.33 -13.75
CA ALA A 115 -4.51 -2.23 -14.70
C ALA A 115 -4.85 -1.82 -16.15
N PRO A 116 -4.10 -2.33 -17.15
CA PRO A 116 -4.39 -2.11 -18.56
C PRO A 116 -5.83 -2.43 -18.93
N GLY A 117 -6.39 -1.68 -19.88
CA GLY A 117 -7.81 -1.81 -20.23
C GLY A 117 -8.76 -1.15 -19.21
N ASN A 118 -8.24 -0.23 -18.39
CA ASN A 118 -9.02 0.53 -17.40
C ASN A 118 -9.72 -0.35 -16.35
N GLN A 119 -9.11 -1.48 -16.02
CA GLN A 119 -9.59 -2.38 -14.96
C GLN A 119 -9.02 -1.94 -13.62
N PHE A 120 -9.80 -2.04 -12.55
CA PHE A 120 -9.35 -1.70 -11.20
C PHE A 120 -9.21 -2.97 -10.37
N ILE A 121 -7.99 -3.24 -9.92
CA ILE A 121 -7.67 -4.39 -9.07
C ILE A 121 -7.42 -3.94 -7.64
N VAL A 122 -7.78 -4.78 -6.67
CA VAL A 122 -7.66 -4.47 -5.24
C VAL A 122 -6.69 -5.46 -4.59
N PRO A 123 -5.37 -5.23 -4.66
CA PRO A 123 -4.37 -6.13 -4.08
C PRO A 123 -4.44 -6.22 -2.56
N LYS A 124 -4.89 -5.16 -1.87
CA LYS A 124 -4.93 -5.12 -0.42
C LYS A 124 -6.24 -4.54 0.09
N VAL A 125 -6.88 -5.26 1.01
CA VAL A 125 -8.07 -4.84 1.75
C VAL A 125 -7.75 -4.91 3.23
N ARG A 126 -8.06 -3.84 3.96
CA ARG A 126 -7.93 -3.73 5.42
C ARG A 126 -9.32 -3.50 5.97
N LEU A 127 -9.85 -4.50 6.65
CA LEU A 127 -11.16 -4.41 7.30
C LEU A 127 -11.02 -3.77 8.69
N PRO A 128 -12.09 -3.13 9.19
CA PRO A 128 -12.16 -2.70 10.58
C PRO A 128 -12.00 -3.91 11.53
N GLN A 129 -11.30 -3.70 12.64
CA GLN A 129 -11.04 -4.71 13.68
C GLN A 129 -12.22 -4.82 14.66
#